data_AF-A0AAD8LN71-F1
#
_entry.id   AF-A0AAD8LN71-F1
#
_cell.length_a   1.000
_cell.length_b   1.000
_cell.length_c   1.000
_cell.angle_alpha   90.00
_cell.angle_beta   90.00
_cell.angle_gamma   90.00
#
_symmetry.space_group_name_H-M   'P 1'
#
loop_
_entity.id
_entity.type
_entity.pdbx_description
1 polymer ?
#
loop_
_entity_poly.entity_id
_entity_poly.type
_entity_poly.pdbx_seq_one_letter_code
_entity_poly.pdbx_strand_id
1 'polypeptide(L)' 'MLPDEAYPKWLWDLDKPDKTYGQLLQMFVYGKGIQEAQMKDYNRFRRLHNRALIKMNNIRLQKQRKFQMKGYLWDN' A
#
# COMPACT_ATOMS: atom_id res chain seq x y z
N MET A 1 -12.50 -24.25 26.46
CA MET A 1 -11.36 -23.55 25.82
C MET A 1 -10.09 -24.04 26.48
N LEU A 2 -8.98 -24.09 25.74
CA LEU A 2 -7.68 -24.37 26.33
C LEU A 2 -7.13 -23.10 27.01
N PRO A 3 -6.17 -23.23 27.94
CA PRO A 3 -5.45 -22.09 28.51
C PRO A 3 -4.72 -21.28 27.44
N ASP A 4 -4.46 -19.98 27.69
CA ASP A 4 -3.81 -19.07 26.74
C ASP A 4 -2.41 -19.56 26.33
N GLU A 5 -1.73 -20.30 27.20
CA GLU A 5 -0.41 -20.88 26.97
C GLU A 5 -0.42 -21.96 25.89
N ALA A 6 -1.58 -22.55 25.60
CA ALA A 6 -1.74 -23.54 24.53
C ALA A 6 -1.72 -22.91 23.13
N TYR A 7 -1.85 -21.58 23.03
CA TYR A 7 -1.92 -20.88 21.76
C TYR A 7 -0.59 -20.19 21.40
N PRO A 8 -0.21 -20.18 20.11
CA PRO A 8 0.98 -19.48 19.68
C PRO A 8 0.93 -17.97 19.97
N LYS A 9 2.08 -17.40 20.34
CA LYS A 9 2.18 -15.95 20.63
C LYS A 9 1.72 -15.04 19.49
N TRP A 10 1.92 -15.45 18.24
CA TRP A 10 1.51 -14.67 17.07
C TRP A 10 -0.01 -14.47 16.98
N LEU A 11 -0.81 -15.33 17.62
CA LEU A 11 -2.27 -15.22 17.62
C LEU A 11 -2.71 -13.90 18.25
N TRP A 12 -2.05 -13.51 19.34
CA TRP A 12 -2.32 -12.27 20.07
C TRP A 12 -1.80 -11.02 19.36
N ASP A 13 -0.89 -11.19 18.39
CA ASP A 13 -0.40 -10.09 17.56
C ASP A 13 -1.36 -9.72 16.42
N LEU A 14 -2.38 -10.54 16.15
CA LEU A 14 -3.37 -10.28 15.10
C LEU A 14 -4.30 -9.11 15.41
N ASP A 15 -4.57 -8.84 16.69
CA ASP A 15 -5.43 -7.73 17.12
C ASP A 15 -4.73 -6.37 16.95
N LYS A 16 -3.40 -6.37 16.89
CA LYS A 16 -2.63 -5.15 16.75
C LYS A 16 -2.83 -4.58 15.34
N PRO A 17 -3.17 -3.28 15.20
CA PRO A 17 -3.37 -2.70 13.90
C PRO A 17 -2.05 -2.68 13.12
N ASP A 18 -2.12 -3.13 11.86
CA ASP A 18 -0.98 -3.02 10.96
C ASP A 18 -0.63 -1.54 10.66
N LYS A 19 0.66 -1.24 10.56
CA LYS A 19 1.19 0.08 10.17
C LYS A 19 0.56 0.59 8.88
N THR A 20 0.07 1.82 8.80
CA THR A 20 -0.55 2.37 7.57
C THR A 20 0.46 2.53 6.41
N TYR A 21 -0.03 2.69 5.17
CA TYR A 21 0.85 2.94 4.01
C TYR A 21 1.75 4.16 4.22
N GLY A 22 1.22 5.25 4.81
CA GLY A 22 1.99 6.46 5.08
C GLY A 22 3.13 6.23 6.07
N GLN A 23 2.88 5.48 7.15
CA GLN A 23 3.91 5.10 8.11
C GLN A 23 4.98 4.23 7.46
N LEU A 24 4.58 3.25 6.65
CA LEU A 24 5.51 2.39 5.91
C LEU A 24 6.34 3.18 4.88
N LEU A 25 5.75 4.17 4.23
CA LEU A 25 6.46 5.08 3.32
C LEU A 25 7.51 5.91 4.07
N GLN A 26 7.15 6.50 5.22
CA GLN A 26 8.11 7.21 6.09
C GLN A 26 9.26 6.32 6.52
N MET A 27 8.98 5.06 6.83
CA MET A 27 9.97 4.09 7.27
C MET A 27 10.94 3.68 6.15
N PHE A 28 10.41 3.23 5.01
CA PHE A 28 11.24 2.64 3.95
C PHE A 28 11.78 3.63 2.93
N VAL A 29 11.12 4.77 2.72
CA VAL A 29 11.58 5.80 1.74
C VAL A 29 12.38 6.88 2.45
N TYR A 30 11.90 7.34 3.61
CA TYR A 30 12.52 8.45 4.33
C TYR A 30 13.39 7.98 5.51
N GLY A 31 13.50 6.67 5.74
CA GLY A 31 14.38 6.07 6.75
C GLY A 31 13.93 6.27 8.21
N LYS A 32 12.70 6.77 8.45
CA LYS A 32 12.23 7.07 9.81
C LYS A 32 11.94 5.79 10.59
N GLY A 33 12.69 5.54 11.67
CA GLY A 33 12.48 4.36 12.52
C GLY A 33 12.88 3.03 11.84
N ILE A 34 13.82 3.07 10.89
CA ILE A 34 14.24 1.88 10.13
C ILE A 34 14.84 0.77 11.00
N GLN A 35 15.35 1.11 12.18
CA GLN A 35 15.90 0.16 13.15
C GLN A 35 14.84 -0.82 13.68
N GLU A 36 13.57 -0.41 13.70
CA GLU A 36 12.43 -1.23 14.15
C GLU A 36 11.73 -1.95 12.99
N ALA A 37 12.26 -1.83 11.77
CA ALA A 37 11.62 -2.39 10.59
C ALA A 37 11.68 -3.92 10.60
N GLN A 38 10.52 -4.56 10.51
CA GLN A 38 10.43 -6.02 10.38
C GLN A 38 10.19 -6.42 8.91
N MET A 39 10.58 -7.64 8.54
CA MET A 39 10.36 -8.18 7.19
C MET A 39 8.87 -8.20 6.80
N LYS A 40 7.97 -8.41 7.76
CA LYS A 40 6.51 -8.33 7.55
C LYS A 40 6.06 -6.93 7.08
N ASP A 41 6.69 -5.88 7.62
CA ASP A 41 6.39 -4.49 7.27
C ASP A 41 6.84 -4.20 5.84
N TYR A 42 8.02 -4.70 5.46
CA TYR A 42 8.55 -4.54 4.10
C TYR A 42 7.67 -5.25 3.06
N ASN A 43 7.26 -6.49 3.34
CA ASN A 43 6.36 -7.24 2.46
C ASN A 43 5.00 -6.54 2.31
N ARG A 44 4.48 -5.96 3.39
CA ARG A 44 3.24 -5.16 3.35
C ARG A 44 3.42 -3.86 2.58
N PHE A 45 4.53 -3.15 2.80
CA PHE A 45 4.90 -1.94 2.07
C PHE A 45 4.94 -2.22 0.56
N ARG A 46 5.64 -3.26 0.11
CA ARG A 46 5.72 -3.61 -1.31
C ARG A 46 4.34 -3.84 -1.93
N ARG A 47 3.46 -4.60 -1.26
CA ARG A 47 2.09 -4.84 -1.75
C ARG A 47 1.31 -3.53 -1.91
N LEU A 48 1.35 -2.66 -0.90
CA LEU A 48 0.64 -1.38 -0.93
C LEU A 48 1.24 -0.39 -1.92
N HIS A 49 2.56 -0.31 -1.99
CA HIS A 49 3.30 0.57 -2.89
C HIS A 49 3.06 0.19 -4.35
N ASN A 50 3.15 -1.11 -4.68
CA ASN A 50 2.85 -1.60 -6.03
C ASN A 50 1.41 -1.27 -6.43
N ARG A 51 0.45 -1.50 -5.53
CA ARG A 51 -0.96 -1.14 -5.77
C ARG A 51 -1.13 0.36 -6.02
N ALA A 52 -0.44 1.20 -5.26
CA ALA A 52 -0.47 2.65 -5.44
C ALA A 52 0.12 3.06 -6.81
N LEU A 53 1.27 2.53 -7.19
CA LEU A 53 1.90 2.79 -8.49
C LEU A 53 1.00 2.37 -9.66
N ILE A 54 0.40 1.18 -9.59
CA ILE A 54 -0.56 0.70 -10.59
C ILE A 54 -1.74 1.66 -10.70
N LYS A 55 -2.32 2.08 -9.57
CA LYS A 55 -3.44 3.03 -9.54
C LYS A 55 -3.05 4.36 -10.19
N MET A 56 -1.89 4.90 -9.85
CA MET A 56 -1.39 6.15 -10.43
C MET A 56 -1.15 6.02 -11.94
N ASN A 57 -0.58 4.91 -12.40
CA ASN A 57 -0.38 4.67 -13.83
C ASN A 57 -1.71 4.56 -14.59
N ASN A 58 -2.71 3.87 -14.02
CA ASN A 58 -4.04 3.78 -14.63
C ASN A 58 -4.71 5.15 -14.75
N ILE A 59 -4.58 6.01 -13.74
CA ILE A 59 -5.07 7.40 -13.79
C ILE A 59 -4.35 8.19 -14.90
N ARG A 60 -3.02 8.06 -14.99
CA ARG A 60 -2.22 8.72 -16.04
C ARG A 60 -2.66 8.30 -17.44
N LEU A 61 -2.82 6.99 -17.67
CA LEU A 61 -3.30 6.44 -18.93
C LEU A 61 -4.73 6.89 -19.24
N GLN A 62 -5.62 6.96 -18.25
CA GLN A 62 -6.97 7.46 -18.45
C GLN A 62 -6.98 8.94 -18.86
N LYS A 63 -6.16 9.79 -18.22
CA LYS A 63 -6.02 11.21 -18.60
C LYS A 63 -5.48 11.36 -20.02
N GLN A 64 -4.45 10.58 -20.38
CA GLN A 64 -3.87 10.59 -21.72
C GLN A 64 -4.88 10.16 -22.78
N ARG A 65 -5.67 9.11 -22.53
CA ARG A 65 -6.74 8.67 -23.42
C ARG A 65 -7.81 9.74 -23.64
N LYS A 66 -8.20 10.48 -22.59
CA LYS A 66 -9.13 11.61 -22.72
C LYS A 66 -8.59 12.74 -23.59
N PHE A 67 -7.27 12.97 -23.58
CA PHE A 67 -6.63 13.98 -24.42
C PHE A 67 -6.46 13.52 -25.89
N GLN A 68 -6.26 12.23 -26.12
CA GLN A 68 -6.04 11.63 -27.44
C GLN A 68 -7.32 11.35 -28.23
N MET A 69 -8.47 11.23 -27.56
CA MET A 69 -9.77 11.32 -28.23
C MET A 69 -9.88 12.74 -28.80
N LYS A 70 -9.47 12.93 -30.06
CA LYS A 70 -9.89 14.10 -30.84
C LYS A 70 -11.40 14.15 -30.70
N GLY A 71 -11.90 15.19 -30.04
CA GLY A 71 -13.32 15.48 -30.11
C GLY A 71 -13.65 15.65 -31.58
N TYR A 72 -14.28 14.65 -32.20
CA TYR A 72 -15.25 14.91 -33.25
C TYR A 72 -16.47 15.53 -32.58
N LEU A 73 -16.24 16.64 -31.87
CA LEU A 73 -17.28 17.59 -31.52
C LEU A 73 -17.45 18.36 -32.80
N TRP A 74 -18.45 17.91 -33.56
CA TRP A 74 -19.06 18.67 -34.63
C TRP A 74 -19.63 19.95 -34.02
N ASP A 75 -18.78 20.94 -33.83
CA ASP A 75 -19.19 22.32 -33.66
C ASP A 75 -18.80 23.06 -34.94
N ASN A 76 -19.84 23.63 -35.55
CA ASN A 76 -19.86 24.45 -36.76
C ASN A 76 -18.90 25.65 -36.68
#